data_AF-A0A821WE06-F1
#
_entry.id   AF-A0A821WE06-F1
#
_cell.length_a   1.000
_cell.length_b   1.000
_cell.length_c   1.000
_cell.angle_alpha   90.00
_cell.angle_beta   90.00
_cell.angle_gamma   90.00
#
_symmetry.space_group_name_H-M   'P 1'
#
loop_
_entity.id
_entity.type
_entity.pdbx_description
1 polymer ?
#
loop_
_entity_poly.entity_id
_entity_poly.type
_entity_poly.pdbx_seq_one_letter_code
_entity_poly.pdbx_strand_id
1 'polypeptide(L)'
;GIMGVILYAYYADCDPYTAKYISGIDQIFPYFVMEVLNDKKGLPGIFLACVFSGSLSTISSGLNSLAAVLIEDIYKGGVVMLLTYIVSYL
;
A
#
# COMPACT_ATOMS: atom_id res chain seq x y z
N GLY A 1 -9.93 -6.20 13.75
CA GLY A 1 -10.50 -6.53 15.07
C GLY A 1 -11.87 -5.92 15.22
N ILE A 2 -11.97 -4.71 15.77
CA ILE A 2 -13.26 -4.06 16.09
C ILE A 2 -14.05 -3.58 14.87
N MET A 3 -13.37 -3.05 13.84
CA MET A 3 -14.03 -2.59 12.62
C MET A 3 -14.77 -3.70 11.89
N GLY A 4 -14.24 -4.93 11.90
CA GLY A 4 -14.91 -6.09 11.32
C GLY A 4 -16.20 -6.46 12.05
N VAL A 5 -16.23 -6.31 13.38
CA VAL A 5 -17.45 -6.52 14.18
C VAL A 5 -18.50 -5.45 13.89
N ILE A 6 -18.06 -4.18 13.74
CA ILE A 6 -18.96 -3.07 13.38
C ILE A 6 -19.56 -3.30 11.99
N LEU A 7 -18.72 -3.63 11.00
CA LEU A 7 -19.17 -3.95 9.64
C LEU A 7 -20.15 -5.12 9.62
N TYR A 8 -19.84 -6.18 10.38
CA TYR A 8 -20.71 -7.35 10.50
C TYR A 8 -22.08 -6.99 11.11
N ALA A 9 -22.09 -6.19 12.17
CA ALA A 9 -23.34 -5.74 12.80
C ALA A 9 -24.13 -4.77 11.92
N TYR A 10 -23.45 -3.88 11.20
CA TYR A 10 -24.07 -2.89 10.31
C TYR A 10 -24.72 -3.55 9.08
N TYR A 11 -24.06 -4.54 8.49
CA TYR A 11 -24.54 -5.28 7.31
C TYR A 11 -25.19 -6.64 7.66
N ALA A 12 -25.67 -6.82 8.90
CA ALA A 12 -26.26 -8.08 9.35
C ALA A 12 -27.49 -8.49 8.51
N ASP A 13 -28.31 -7.51 8.11
CA ASP A 13 -29.54 -7.73 7.34
C ASP A 13 -29.36 -7.58 5.83
N CYS A 14 -28.35 -6.82 5.39
CA CYS A 14 -28.11 -6.53 3.98
C CYS A 14 -26.60 -6.47 3.69
N ASP A 15 -26.05 -7.61 3.29
CA ASP A 15 -24.63 -7.71 2.93
C ASP A 15 -24.36 -7.17 1.51
N PRO A 16 -23.53 -6.13 1.36
CA PRO A 16 -23.22 -5.53 0.06
C PRO A 16 -22.47 -6.50 -0.88
N TYR A 17 -21.80 -7.51 -0.34
CA TYR A 17 -21.13 -8.54 -1.14
C TYR A 17 -22.17 -9.46 -1.82
N THR A 18 -23.10 -10.02 -1.04
CA THR A 18 -24.19 -10.85 -1.57
C THR A 18 -25.13 -10.06 -2.48
N ALA A 19 -25.35 -8.77 -2.18
CA ALA A 19 -26.12 -7.84 -3.02
C ALA A 19 -25.39 -7.40 -4.31
N LYS A 20 -24.15 -7.83 -4.52
CA LYS A 20 -23.30 -7.52 -5.70
C LYS A 20 -22.99 -6.02 -5.89
N TYR A 21 -22.99 -5.25 -4.81
CA TYR A 21 -22.49 -3.87 -4.85
C TYR A 21 -20.96 -3.81 -4.82
N ILE A 22 -20.31 -4.84 -4.25
CA ILE A 22 -18.86 -5.01 -4.25
C ILE A 22 -18.48 -6.35 -4.87
N SER A 23 -17.32 -6.40 -5.53
CA SER A 23 -16.83 -7.61 -6.21
C SER A 23 -15.94 -8.46 -5.30
N GLY A 24 -15.28 -7.83 -4.32
CA GLY A 24 -14.38 -8.47 -3.37
C GLY A 24 -14.69 -8.06 -1.95
N ILE A 25 -14.49 -8.96 -0.99
CA ILE A 25 -14.78 -8.70 0.42
C ILE A 25 -13.80 -7.69 1.04
N ASP A 26 -12.63 -7.50 0.44
CA ASP A 26 -11.64 -6.48 0.76
C ASP A 26 -12.16 -5.05 0.51
N GLN A 27 -13.17 -4.90 -0.35
CA GLN A 27 -13.78 -3.61 -0.70
C GLN A 27 -14.88 -3.18 0.28
N ILE A 28 -15.29 -4.06 1.21
CA ILE A 28 -16.42 -3.80 2.10
C ILE A 28 -16.18 -2.58 3.01
N PHE A 29 -14.95 -2.40 3.48
CA PHE A 29 -14.62 -1.28 4.36
C PHE A 29 -14.59 0.06 3.60
N PRO A 30 -13.90 0.18 2.44
CA PRO A 30 -14.03 1.36 1.60
C PRO A 30 -15.48 1.67 1.22
N TYR A 31 -16.28 0.65 0.86
CA TYR A 31 -17.69 0.81 0.53
C TYR A 31 -18.49 1.40 1.69
N PHE A 32 -18.31 0.86 2.90
CA PHE A 32 -18.93 1.38 4.12
C PHE A 32 -18.58 2.85 4.39
N VAL A 33 -17.32 3.24 4.22
CA VAL A 33 -16.90 4.64 4.43
C VAL A 33 -17.56 5.56 3.41
N MET A 34 -17.65 5.14 2.15
CA MET A 34 -18.33 5.91 1.10
C MET A 34 -19.83 6.05 1.38
N GLU A 35 -20.46 5.01 1.93
CA GLU A 35 -21.88 5.00 2.28
C GLU A 35 -22.19 5.90 3.49
N VAL A 36 -21.43 5.75 4.58
CA VAL A 36 -21.66 6.49 5.83
C VAL A 36 -21.31 7.97 5.71
N LEU A 37 -20.28 8.31 4.93
CA LEU A 37 -19.83 9.70 4.76
C LEU A 37 -20.45 10.38 3.52
N ASN A 38 -21.43 9.75 2.88
CA ASN A 38 -22.03 10.25 1.64
C ASN A 38 -22.71 11.63 1.80
N ASP A 39 -23.24 11.93 2.99
CA ASP A 39 -23.86 13.21 3.32
C ASP A 39 -22.83 14.35 3.45
N LYS A 40 -21.56 14.03 3.69
CA LYS A 40 -20.46 14.99 3.87
C LYS A 40 -19.56 15.05 2.64
N LYS A 41 -19.89 15.96 1.72
CA LYS A 41 -19.07 16.23 0.53
C LYS A 41 -17.61 16.47 0.88
N GLY A 42 -16.70 15.74 0.25
CA GLY A 42 -15.25 15.86 0.40
C GLY A 42 -14.63 14.89 1.42
N LEU A 43 -15.34 14.48 2.47
CA LEU A 43 -14.82 13.55 3.48
C LEU A 43 -14.43 12.17 2.90
N PRO A 44 -15.24 11.53 2.04
CA PRO A 44 -14.83 10.28 1.40
C PRO A 44 -13.55 10.43 0.56
N GLY A 45 -13.37 11.61 -0.07
CA GLY A 45 -12.17 11.94 -0.84
C GLY A 45 -10.93 12.12 0.04
N ILE A 46 -11.07 12.77 1.19
CA ILE A 46 -9.98 12.90 2.17
C ILE A 46 -9.57 11.53 2.72
N PHE A 47 -10.53 10.68 3.06
CA PHE A 47 -10.25 9.30 3.48
C PHE A 47 -9.41 8.56 2.44
N LEU A 48 -9.84 8.59 1.18
CA LEU A 48 -9.14 7.94 0.08
C LEU A 48 -7.73 8.52 -0.11
N ALA A 49 -7.58 9.84 -0.02
CA ALA A 49 -6.28 10.52 -0.11
C ALA A 49 -5.32 10.09 1.00
N CYS A 50 -5.80 9.92 2.24
CA CYS A 50 -4.99 9.44 3.36
C CYS A 50 -4.51 8.00 3.15
N VAL A 51 -5.39 7.10 2.68
CA VAL A 51 -5.03 5.70 2.39
C VAL A 51 -3.95 5.63 1.31
N PHE A 52 -4.13 6.36 0.20
CA PHE A 52 -3.12 6.40 -0.86
C PHE A 52 -1.80 7.03 -0.41
N SER A 53 -1.87 8.10 0.38
CA SER A 53 -0.67 8.75 0.92
C SER A 53 0.16 7.80 1.79
N GLY A 54 -0.50 7.03 2.67
CA GLY A 54 0.17 6.02 3.50
C GLY A 54 0.78 4.87 2.68
N SER A 55 0.08 4.40 1.65
CA SER A 55 0.62 3.39 0.74
C SER A 55 1.83 3.92 -0.04
N LEU A 56 1.74 5.15 -0.56
CA LEU A 56 2.80 5.77 -1.35
C LEU A 56 4.06 6.07 -0.53
N SER A 57 3.95 6.41 0.75
CA SER A 57 5.13 6.64 1.61
C SER A 57 5.94 5.36 1.83
N THR A 58 5.26 4.23 1.95
CA THR A 58 5.89 2.91 2.06
C THR A 58 6.57 2.52 0.75
N ILE A 59 5.88 2.70 -0.38
CA ILE A 59 6.44 2.43 -1.72
C ILE A 59 7.68 3.30 -1.97
N SER A 60 7.60 4.59 -1.66
CA SER A 60 8.72 5.53 -1.81
C SER A 60 9.94 5.10 -0.98
N SER A 61 9.71 4.71 0.28
CA SER A 61 10.77 4.21 1.16
C SER A 61 11.39 2.91 0.62
N GLY A 62 10.56 1.99 0.13
CA GLY A 62 11.02 0.74 -0.50
C GLY A 62 11.86 0.97 -1.76
N LEU A 63 11.44 1.89 -2.62
CA LEU A 63 12.20 2.27 -3.81
C LEU A 63 13.54 2.95 -3.46
N ASN A 64 13.55 3.79 -2.43
CA ASN A 64 14.77 4.42 -1.95
C ASN A 64 15.78 3.38 -1.43
N SER A 65 15.31 2.40 -0.65
CA SER A 65 16.14 1.28 -0.20
C SER A 65 16.63 0.41 -1.36
N LEU A 66 15.77 0.10 -2.33
CA LEU A 66 16.16 -0.69 -3.50
C LEU A 66 17.24 0.02 -4.33
N ALA A 67 17.09 1.34 -4.54
CA ALA A 67 18.10 2.14 -5.23
C ALA A 67 19.44 2.11 -4.49
N ALA A 68 19.42 2.22 -3.15
CA ALA A 68 20.64 2.13 -2.34
C ALA A 68 21.33 0.75 -2.46
N VAL A 69 20.55 -0.34 -2.40
CA VAL A 69 21.08 -1.70 -2.56
C VAL A 69 21.68 -1.90 -3.95
N LEU A 70 21.02 -1.43 -5.02
CA LEU A 70 21.57 -1.50 -6.37
C LEU A 70 22.90 -0.75 -6.51
N ILE A 71 23.04 0.42 -5.89
CA ILE A 71 24.29 1.18 -5.90
C ILE A 71 25.39 0.44 -5.13
N GLU A 72 25.08 -0.14 -3.98
CA GLU A 72 26.09 -0.85 -3.17
C GLU A 72 26.52 -2.16 -3.83
N ASP A 73 25.58 -2.98 -4.28
CA ASP A 73 25.86 -4.33 -4.79
C ASP A 73 26.40 -4.31 -6.22
N ILE A 74 25.81 -3.51 -7.12
CA ILE A 74 26.16 -3.53 -8.54
C ILE A 74 27.25 -2.52 -8.84
N TYR A 75 27.06 -1.26 -8.44
CA TYR A 75 28.00 -0.21 -8.83
C TYR A 75 29.29 -0.26 -8.00
N LYS A 76 29.19 -0.18 -6.67
CA LYS A 76 30.39 -0.24 -5.82
C LYS A 76 30.98 -1.64 -5.78
N GLY A 77 30.16 -2.67 -5.59
CA GLY A 77 30.62 -4.08 -5.60
C GLY A 77 31.35 -4.45 -6.89
N GLY A 78 30.80 -4.08 -8.05
CA GLY A 78 31.43 -4.33 -9.36
C GLY A 78 32.75 -3.57 -9.55
N VAL A 79 32.82 -2.30 -9.14
CA VAL A 79 34.04 -1.48 -9.24
C VAL A 79 35.13 -1.97 -8.29
N VAL A 80 34.79 -2.32 -7.05
CA VAL A 80 35.74 -2.86 -6.07
C VAL A 80 36.28 -4.22 -6.53
N MET A 81 35.42 -5.11 -7.02
CA MET A 81 35.85 -6.42 -7.54
C MET A 81 36.81 -6.27 -8.73
N LEU A 82 36.53 -5.36 -9.67
CA LEU A 82 37.41 -5.08 -10.80
C LEU A 82 38.77 -4.53 -10.35
N LEU A 83 38.78 -3.60 -9.40
CA LEU A 83 40.01 -3.04 -8.82
C LEU A 83 40.83 -4.10 -8.09
N THR A 84 40.20 -4.92 -7.24
CA THR A 84 40.88 -6.03 -6.56
C THR A 84 41.43 -7.05 -7.56
N TYR A 85 40.69 -7.34 -8.63
CA TYR A 85 41.17 -8.21 -9.71
C TYR A 85 42.40 -7.59 -10.40
N ILE A 86 42.34 -6.33 -10.84
CA ILE A 86 43.48 -5.66 -11.49
C ILE A 86 44.72 -5.63 -10.57
N VAL A 87 44.56 -5.30 -9.29
CA VAL A 87 45.67 -5.27 -8.32
C VAL A 87 46.23 -6.65 -8.01
N SER A 88 45.45 -7.73 -8.18
CA SER A 88 45.95 -9.11 -7.98
C SER A 88 46.77 -9.62 -9.16
N TYR A 89 46.65 -9.01 -10.34
CA TYR A 89 47.37 -9.38 -11.56
C TYR A 89 48.52 -8.42 -11.91
N LEU A 90 48.75 -7.39 -11.09
CA LEU A 90 49.84 -6.42 -11.22
C LEU A 90 50.89 -6.65 -10.12
#